data_AF-A0A1M5KGL3-F1
#
_entry.id   AF-A0A1M5KGL3-F1
#
_cell.length_a   1.000
_cell.length_b   1.000
_cell.length_c   1.000
_cell.angle_alpha   90.00
_cell.angle_beta   90.00
_cell.angle_gamma   90.00
#
_symmetry.space_group_name_H-M   'P 1'
#
loop_
_entity.id
_entity.type
_entity.pdbx_description
1 polymer ?
#
loop_
_entity_poly.entity_id
_entity_poly.type
_entity_poly.pdbx_seq_one_letter_code
_entity_poly.pdbx_strand_id
1 'polypeptide(L)'
;MKTDIKSTFNLNRLKHYSLVLFLFLGVYANAQDPNWVVDENEFEFTMTFVSTLNLDGTELSSTNDQLAAFVGSELRGVANLTYVASADRYYAYLTAFANTNGEILSFKIYDSVNDTVRDVSTTVVFETNGHQGNIFQAVSFADPVLNNETDILTYSFSGVTAVNTLIDATSNEIVINVDQSQDITSLTPVFTLSSGASLYIGTVEQTSNIDSVDFTNPVTYSVLSEDNSILEDWTVTVNKVNTDLQYFKKDAVCYEDGAIKVVTTENFTVPVRLFFNSTEIASQSFINGEVLFPNLDANTYEVRIGNIIKNIEVELRTN
;
A
#
# COMPACT_ATOMS: atom_id res chain seq x y z
N MET A 1 -4.45 62.42 93.02
CA MET A 1 -3.04 62.32 93.41
C MET A 1 -2.49 61.05 92.76
N LYS A 2 -1.42 61.16 91.97
CA LYS A 2 -0.78 60.05 91.22
C LYS A 2 -0.55 58.81 92.12
N THR A 3 -0.68 57.60 91.58
CA THR A 3 0.46 56.71 91.19
C THR A 3 -0.05 55.27 90.90
N ASP A 4 0.37 54.74 89.73
CA ASP A 4 0.57 53.35 89.25
C ASP A 4 -0.19 52.13 89.81
N ILE A 5 -0.63 51.22 88.90
CA ILE A 5 0.07 49.95 88.57
C ILE A 5 -0.70 49.14 87.48
N LYS A 6 0.08 48.68 86.49
CA LYS A 6 -0.04 47.59 85.48
C LYS A 6 -1.20 46.58 85.61
N SER A 7 -1.99 46.34 84.56
CA SER A 7 -1.80 45.50 83.36
C SER A 7 -2.44 44.10 83.49
N THR A 8 -3.44 43.79 82.64
CA THR A 8 -3.72 42.44 82.16
C THR A 8 -4.47 42.47 80.82
N PHE A 9 -4.06 41.57 79.94
CA PHE A 9 -4.39 41.32 78.53
C PHE A 9 -5.85 40.90 78.22
N ASN A 10 -6.34 41.25 77.01
CA ASN A 10 -7.19 40.46 76.09
C ASN A 10 -7.61 41.36 74.91
N LEU A 11 -7.79 40.97 73.64
CA LEU A 11 -7.51 39.78 72.83
C LEU A 11 -7.73 40.25 71.36
N ASN A 12 -6.71 40.37 70.52
CA ASN A 12 -6.90 40.64 69.09
C ASN A 12 -6.88 39.31 68.31
N ARG A 13 -8.03 38.95 67.72
CA ARG A 13 -8.13 37.80 66.80
C ARG A 13 -7.56 38.17 65.43
N LEU A 14 -6.40 37.62 65.09
CA LEU A 14 -5.81 37.71 63.75
C LEU A 14 -6.05 36.37 63.00
N LYS A 15 -6.86 36.42 61.94
CA LYS A 15 -7.14 35.27 61.06
C LYS A 15 -5.86 34.86 60.32
N HIS A 16 -5.39 33.64 60.54
CA HIS A 16 -4.30 33.04 59.77
C HIS A 16 -4.91 32.26 58.59
N TYR A 17 -4.77 32.80 57.37
CA TYR A 17 -4.93 32.02 56.14
C TYR A 17 -3.62 31.31 55.88
N SER A 18 -3.60 29.98 56.03
CA SER A 18 -2.46 29.15 55.64
C SER A 18 -2.61 28.80 54.15
N LEU A 19 -1.81 29.44 53.30
CA LEU A 19 -1.69 29.09 51.89
C LEU A 19 -0.74 27.88 51.79
N VAL A 20 -1.30 26.69 51.61
CA VAL A 20 -0.52 25.49 51.30
C VAL A 20 -0.28 25.47 49.79
N LEU A 21 0.95 25.80 49.38
CA LEU A 21 1.42 25.67 48.01
C LEU A 21 1.80 24.20 47.76
N PHE A 22 0.89 23.45 47.14
CA PHE A 22 1.19 22.10 46.63
C PHE A 22 2.05 22.24 45.37
N LEU A 23 3.37 22.10 45.55
CA LEU A 23 4.30 21.97 44.45
C LEU A 23 4.13 20.55 43.86
N PHE A 24 3.27 20.42 42.84
CA PHE A 24 3.25 19.22 42.00
C PHE A 24 4.56 19.19 41.20
N LEU A 25 5.59 18.55 41.76
CA LEU A 25 6.67 18.01 40.92
C LEU A 25 6.05 16.89 40.09
N GLY A 26 5.74 17.19 38.83
CA GLY A 26 5.52 16.14 37.84
C GLY A 26 6.83 15.35 37.70
N VAL A 27 6.88 14.17 38.31
CA VAL A 27 7.95 13.22 38.05
C VAL A 27 7.62 12.60 36.71
N TYR A 28 8.20 13.15 35.63
CA TYR A 28 8.25 12.45 34.36
C TYR A 28 9.23 11.30 34.56
N ALA A 29 8.70 10.11 34.90
CA ALA A 29 9.46 8.88 34.84
C ALA A 29 9.62 8.54 33.35
N ASN A 30 10.71 9.00 32.75
CA ASN A 30 11.15 8.49 31.45
C ASN A 30 11.56 7.02 31.69
N ALA A 31 11.09 6.11 30.83
CA ALA A 31 11.30 4.69 31.05
C ALA A 31 12.71 4.31 30.64
N GLN A 32 13.65 4.34 31.58
CA GLN A 32 15.03 3.93 31.36
C GLN A 32 15.13 2.58 30.65
N ASP A 33 16.22 2.38 29.90
CA ASP A 33 16.59 1.12 29.26
C ASP A 33 16.05 -0.07 30.07
N PRO A 34 15.24 -0.94 29.46
CA PRO A 34 14.51 -1.96 30.19
C PRO A 34 15.42 -3.00 30.86
N ASN A 35 16.73 -2.95 30.63
CA ASN A 35 17.74 -3.86 31.16
C ASN A 35 17.36 -5.32 30.90
N TRP A 36 16.80 -5.60 29.72
CA TRP A 36 16.44 -6.93 29.30
C TRP A 36 17.69 -7.79 29.15
N VAL A 37 17.77 -8.86 29.94
CA VAL A 37 18.85 -9.85 29.92
C VAL A 37 18.24 -11.24 29.98
N VAL A 38 18.61 -12.09 29.03
CA VAL A 38 18.18 -13.49 28.97
C VAL A 38 19.30 -14.37 29.53
N ASP A 39 18.97 -15.29 30.43
CA ASP A 39 19.87 -16.40 30.77
C ASP A 39 19.65 -17.55 29.80
N GLU A 40 20.46 -17.58 28.75
CA GLU A 40 20.31 -18.54 27.64
C GLU A 40 20.52 -20.00 28.10
N ASN A 41 21.21 -20.23 29.23
CA ASN A 41 21.50 -21.57 29.73
C ASN A 41 20.27 -22.30 30.29
N GLU A 42 19.17 -21.58 30.51
CA GLU A 42 17.91 -22.13 31.00
C GLU A 42 17.08 -22.77 29.87
N PHE A 43 17.55 -22.71 28.62
CA PHE A 43 16.78 -23.12 27.43
C PHE A 43 17.49 -24.13 26.53
N GLU A 44 16.73 -25.08 26.01
CA GLU A 44 17.25 -26.14 25.13
C GLU A 44 17.02 -25.88 23.64
N PHE A 45 16.07 -25.01 23.28
CA PHE A 45 15.69 -24.73 21.89
C PHE A 45 15.79 -23.26 21.53
N THR A 46 16.01 -23.00 20.24
CA THR A 46 16.08 -21.65 19.68
C THR A 46 15.17 -21.49 18.47
N MET A 47 14.77 -20.25 18.21
CA MET A 47 14.11 -19.79 16.99
C MET A 47 14.70 -18.42 16.64
N THR A 48 14.94 -18.16 15.36
CA THR A 48 15.60 -16.92 14.91
C THR A 48 14.73 -16.07 14.02
N PHE A 49 14.94 -14.75 14.07
CA PHE A 49 14.20 -13.77 13.28
C PHE A 49 15.14 -12.77 12.61
N VAL A 50 14.78 -12.34 11.41
CA VAL A 50 15.25 -11.09 10.80
C VAL A 50 14.06 -10.14 10.73
N SER A 51 14.13 -9.04 11.48
CA SER A 51 12.94 -8.23 11.75
C SER A 51 13.18 -6.74 11.60
N THR A 52 12.12 -6.02 11.26
CA THR A 52 12.06 -4.55 11.24
C THR A 52 11.06 -4.09 12.29
N LEU A 53 11.27 -2.91 12.85
CA LEU A 53 10.48 -2.37 13.96
C LEU A 53 9.80 -1.07 13.53
N ASN A 54 8.50 -0.95 13.72
CA ASN A 54 7.76 0.25 13.37
C ASN A 54 6.85 0.68 14.54
N LEU A 55 6.89 1.95 14.92
CA LEU A 55 5.97 2.53 15.89
C LEU A 55 5.30 3.76 15.29
N ASP A 56 3.96 3.78 15.38
CA ASP A 56 3.13 4.91 14.94
C ASP A 56 3.43 5.34 13.48
N GLY A 57 3.73 4.36 12.61
CA GLY A 57 4.04 4.55 11.19
C GLY A 57 5.49 4.92 10.88
N THR A 58 6.35 5.03 11.90
CA THR A 58 7.77 5.34 11.75
C THR A 58 8.62 4.10 11.99
N GLU A 59 9.43 3.72 10.99
CA GLU A 59 10.43 2.66 11.18
C GLU A 59 11.56 3.13 12.09
N LEU A 60 11.87 2.31 13.09
CA LEU A 60 12.94 2.59 14.05
C LEU A 60 14.32 2.31 13.42
N SER A 61 15.30 3.13 13.80
CA SER A 61 16.62 3.17 13.16
C SER A 61 17.77 3.48 14.11
N SER A 62 17.55 3.50 15.43
CA SER A 62 18.62 3.65 16.41
C SER A 62 19.17 2.28 16.80
N THR A 63 20.49 2.15 16.87
CA THR A 63 21.14 0.91 17.36
C THR A 63 20.82 0.59 18.82
N ASN A 64 20.25 1.55 19.55
CA ASN A 64 19.79 1.35 20.93
C ASN A 64 18.33 0.90 21.01
N ASP A 65 17.58 0.89 19.90
CA ASP A 65 16.24 0.32 19.87
C ASP A 65 16.32 -1.20 19.98
N GLN A 66 15.34 -1.80 20.66
CA GLN A 66 15.35 -3.23 20.96
C GLN A 66 14.02 -3.90 20.64
N LEU A 67 14.12 -5.14 20.19
CA LEU A 67 13.01 -6.09 20.12
C LEU A 67 13.21 -7.15 21.19
N ALA A 68 12.19 -7.37 22.02
CA ALA A 68 12.18 -8.42 23.02
C ALA A 68 11.03 -9.40 22.81
N ALA A 69 11.31 -10.70 22.95
CA ALA A 69 10.34 -11.78 22.89
C ALA A 69 10.04 -12.33 24.29
N PHE A 70 8.81 -12.75 24.52
CA PHE A 70 8.32 -13.25 25.80
C PHE A 70 7.43 -14.48 25.61
N VAL A 71 7.40 -15.35 26.62
CA VAL A 71 6.31 -16.32 26.83
C VAL A 71 5.64 -15.96 28.15
N GLY A 72 4.41 -15.47 28.09
CA GLY A 72 3.76 -14.87 29.25
C GLY A 72 4.53 -13.64 29.73
N SER A 73 5.13 -13.71 30.93
CA SER A 73 5.97 -12.65 31.49
C SER A 73 7.46 -12.94 31.43
N GLU A 74 7.87 -14.12 30.94
CA GLU A 74 9.25 -14.55 30.93
C GLU A 74 9.94 -14.09 29.64
N LEU A 75 11.03 -13.33 29.78
CA LEU A 75 11.82 -12.87 28.65
C LEU A 75 12.52 -14.06 28.00
N ARG A 76 12.30 -14.24 26.70
CA ARG A 76 12.83 -15.33 25.88
C ARG A 76 13.86 -14.90 24.87
N GLY A 77 14.06 -13.62 24.65
CA GLY A 77 14.99 -13.12 23.65
C GLY A 77 15.01 -11.61 23.66
N VAL A 78 16.15 -11.01 23.35
CA VAL A 78 16.27 -9.57 23.13
C VAL A 78 17.34 -9.32 22.07
N ALA A 79 17.10 -8.37 21.17
CA ALA A 79 18.07 -7.94 20.17
C ALA A 79 17.97 -6.45 19.93
N ASN A 80 19.14 -5.81 19.76
CA ASN A 80 19.27 -4.44 19.29
C ASN A 80 19.21 -4.36 17.77
N LEU A 81 18.89 -3.18 17.23
CA LEU A 81 18.96 -2.94 15.79
C LEU A 81 20.39 -2.88 15.26
N THR A 82 20.62 -3.53 14.14
CA THR A 82 21.88 -3.53 13.38
C THR A 82 21.65 -2.97 11.99
N TYR A 83 22.46 -1.99 11.58
CA TYR A 83 22.41 -1.42 10.23
C TYR A 83 23.01 -2.38 9.19
N VAL A 84 22.30 -2.58 8.08
CA VAL A 84 22.71 -3.42 6.97
C VAL A 84 22.85 -2.56 5.72
N ALA A 85 24.09 -2.24 5.35
CA ALA A 85 24.38 -1.28 4.28
C ALA A 85 23.90 -1.72 2.89
N SER A 86 23.78 -3.03 2.63
CA SER A 86 23.28 -3.53 1.34
C SER A 86 21.80 -3.29 1.12
N ALA A 87 21.04 -3.04 2.20
CA ALA A 87 19.61 -2.75 2.17
C ALA A 87 19.28 -1.32 2.64
N ASP A 88 20.30 -0.54 3.04
CA ASP A 88 20.14 0.80 3.65
C ASP A 88 19.09 0.82 4.77
N ARG A 89 19.07 -0.23 5.61
CA ARG A 89 18.00 -0.49 6.58
C ARG A 89 18.52 -1.11 7.87
N TYR A 90 17.80 -0.92 8.96
CA TYR A 90 18.11 -1.50 10.26
C TYR A 90 17.28 -2.76 10.52
N TYR A 91 17.91 -3.79 11.10
CA TYR A 91 17.26 -5.06 11.42
C TYR A 91 17.56 -5.51 12.84
N ALA A 92 16.56 -6.08 13.52
CA ALA A 92 16.75 -6.89 14.71
C ALA A 92 17.02 -8.34 14.31
N TYR A 93 18.19 -8.85 14.65
CA TYR A 93 18.53 -10.28 14.53
C TYR A 93 18.25 -10.97 15.85
N LEU A 94 16.99 -11.32 16.08
CA LEU A 94 16.54 -11.88 17.34
C LEU A 94 16.73 -13.40 17.39
N THR A 95 17.31 -13.88 18.48
CA THR A 95 17.20 -15.29 18.89
C THR A 95 16.24 -15.37 20.06
N ALA A 96 15.13 -16.09 19.87
CA ALA A 96 14.21 -16.45 20.94
C ALA A 96 14.53 -17.87 21.43
N PHE A 97 14.41 -18.09 22.72
CA PHE A 97 14.73 -19.34 23.41
C PHE A 97 13.47 -19.97 24.00
N ALA A 98 13.41 -21.31 24.06
CA ALA A 98 12.29 -22.03 24.67
C ALA A 98 12.70 -23.44 25.13
N ASN A 99 11.84 -24.08 25.91
CA ASN A 99 11.98 -25.48 26.33
C ASN A 99 10.86 -26.37 25.78
N THR A 100 9.82 -25.78 25.18
CA THR A 100 8.71 -26.54 24.60
C THR A 100 8.38 -26.00 23.21
N ASN A 101 8.24 -26.89 22.25
CA ASN A 101 7.79 -26.53 20.91
C ASN A 101 6.30 -26.13 20.94
N GLY A 102 5.92 -25.08 20.22
CA GLY A 102 4.53 -24.61 20.13
C GLY A 102 4.12 -23.58 21.20
N GLU A 103 5.04 -23.11 22.05
CA GLU A 103 4.78 -21.96 22.92
C GLU A 103 4.49 -20.70 22.10
N ILE A 104 3.64 -19.81 22.59
CA ILE A 104 3.30 -18.57 21.88
C ILE A 104 4.25 -17.46 22.35
N LEU A 105 5.02 -16.92 21.42
CA LEU A 105 5.85 -15.73 21.61
C LEU A 105 5.00 -14.47 21.46
N SER A 106 5.10 -13.57 22.43
CA SER A 106 4.67 -12.17 22.34
C SER A 106 5.88 -11.25 22.33
N PHE A 107 5.71 -10.02 21.83
CA PHE A 107 6.83 -9.13 21.57
C PHE A 107 6.61 -7.73 22.17
N LYS A 108 7.72 -7.10 22.55
CA LYS A 108 7.76 -5.69 22.94
C LYS A 108 8.89 -4.98 22.20
N ILE A 109 8.66 -3.72 21.87
CA ILE A 109 9.64 -2.83 21.27
C ILE A 109 10.05 -1.80 22.32
N TYR A 110 11.35 -1.57 22.47
CA TYR A 110 11.88 -0.42 23.18
C TYR A 110 12.37 0.62 22.16
N ASP A 111 11.77 1.81 22.21
CA ASP A 111 12.18 2.99 21.46
C ASP A 111 13.12 3.82 22.33
N SER A 112 14.39 3.84 21.95
CA SER A 112 15.47 4.51 22.69
C SER A 112 15.43 6.03 22.56
N VAL A 113 14.79 6.57 21.53
CA VAL A 113 14.66 8.02 21.31
C VAL A 113 13.61 8.59 22.25
N ASN A 114 12.47 7.90 22.36
CA ASN A 114 11.37 8.32 23.22
C ASN A 114 11.43 7.74 24.63
N ASP A 115 12.32 6.78 24.88
CA ASP A 115 12.51 6.09 26.17
C ASP A 115 11.19 5.43 26.60
N THR A 116 10.61 4.62 25.71
CA THR A 116 9.33 3.93 25.93
C THR A 116 9.35 2.48 25.48
N VAL A 117 8.60 1.64 26.19
CA VAL A 117 8.35 0.24 25.82
C VAL A 117 6.91 0.11 25.35
N ARG A 118 6.70 -0.50 24.19
CA ARG A 118 5.38 -0.77 23.59
C ARG A 118 5.20 -2.26 23.37
N ASP A 119 4.02 -2.76 23.74
CA ASP A 119 3.60 -4.12 23.37
C ASP A 119 3.23 -4.15 21.89
N VAL A 120 3.59 -5.22 21.19
CA VAL A 120 3.22 -5.48 19.80
C VAL A 120 2.17 -6.59 19.78
N SER A 121 1.08 -6.42 19.02
CA SER A 121 0.00 -7.40 18.97
C SER A 121 0.34 -8.67 18.17
N THR A 122 1.35 -8.61 17.30
CA THR A 122 1.85 -9.76 16.54
C THR A 122 2.35 -10.84 17.50
N THR A 123 1.95 -12.09 17.25
CA THR A 123 2.42 -13.26 18.00
C THR A 123 2.95 -14.30 17.04
N VAL A 124 3.87 -15.13 17.50
CA VAL A 124 4.49 -16.19 16.71
C VAL A 124 4.47 -17.47 17.50
N VAL A 125 4.08 -18.59 16.88
CA VAL A 125 4.21 -19.91 17.49
C VAL A 125 5.68 -20.32 17.41
N PHE A 126 6.29 -20.62 18.56
CA PHE A 126 7.67 -21.06 18.64
C PHE A 126 7.84 -22.40 17.93
N GLU A 127 8.80 -22.46 17.01
CA GLU A 127 9.22 -23.67 16.32
C GLU A 127 10.68 -23.97 16.64
N THR A 128 10.98 -25.17 17.15
CA THR A 128 12.36 -25.59 17.44
C THR A 128 13.22 -25.52 16.18
N ASN A 129 14.32 -24.75 16.27
CA ASN A 129 15.22 -24.40 15.17
C ASN A 129 14.56 -23.63 14.01
N GLY A 130 13.41 -23.01 14.27
CA GLY A 130 12.69 -22.19 13.31
C GLY A 130 13.47 -20.93 12.91
N HIS A 131 13.20 -20.44 11.71
CA HIS A 131 13.75 -19.18 11.20
C HIS A 131 12.64 -18.40 10.48
N GLN A 132 12.51 -17.12 10.80
CA GLN A 132 11.49 -16.24 10.22
C GLN A 132 12.11 -14.96 9.65
N GLY A 133 11.67 -14.62 8.44
CA GLY A 133 12.12 -13.43 7.72
C GLY A 133 13.51 -13.57 7.10
N ASN A 134 13.81 -12.64 6.21
CA ASN A 134 15.14 -12.44 5.63
C ASN A 134 15.34 -10.95 5.32
N ILE A 135 16.47 -10.57 4.73
CA ILE A 135 16.75 -9.14 4.45
C ILE A 135 15.75 -8.50 3.46
N PHE A 136 15.22 -9.26 2.51
CA PHE A 136 14.24 -8.79 1.52
C PHE A 136 12.82 -8.78 2.11
N GLN A 137 12.46 -9.84 2.83
CA GLN A 137 11.15 -10.02 3.45
C GLN A 137 11.32 -10.24 4.96
N ALA A 138 11.61 -9.16 5.70
CA ALA A 138 11.80 -9.21 7.15
C ALA A 138 10.47 -9.22 7.89
N VAL A 139 10.42 -9.89 9.04
CA VAL A 139 9.21 -9.88 9.88
C VAL A 139 9.02 -8.47 10.45
N SER A 140 7.89 -7.84 10.12
CA SER A 140 7.55 -6.54 10.68
C SER A 140 6.88 -6.70 12.05
N PHE A 141 7.54 -6.17 13.09
CA PHE A 141 6.91 -5.95 14.39
C PHE A 141 6.50 -4.49 14.48
N ALA A 142 5.18 -4.24 14.49
CA ALA A 142 4.64 -2.90 14.43
C ALA A 142 3.48 -2.67 15.39
N ASP A 143 3.44 -1.48 15.99
CA ASP A 143 2.28 -0.98 16.74
C ASP A 143 1.92 0.44 16.26
N PRO A 144 0.75 0.64 15.61
CA PRO A 144 -0.23 -0.37 15.22
C PRO A 144 0.29 -1.32 14.12
N VAL A 145 -0.41 -2.45 13.91
CA VAL A 145 -0.11 -3.39 12.82
C VAL A 145 -0.25 -2.69 11.46
N LEU A 146 0.72 -2.93 10.57
CA LEU A 146 0.77 -2.38 9.22
C LEU A 146 -0.14 -3.16 8.26
N ASN A 147 -0.44 -2.58 7.09
CA ASN A 147 -1.29 -3.20 6.09
C ASN A 147 -0.60 -4.42 5.44
N ASN A 148 -1.40 -5.44 5.11
CA ASN A 148 -0.91 -6.67 4.48
C ASN A 148 -1.45 -6.90 3.05
N GLU A 149 -2.06 -5.88 2.43
CA GLU A 149 -2.59 -5.98 1.06
C GLU A 149 -1.49 -5.75 0.02
N THR A 150 -1.65 -6.38 -1.14
CA THR A 150 -0.66 -6.44 -2.23
C THR A 150 -1.23 -6.08 -3.60
N ASP A 151 -2.27 -5.24 -3.64
CA ASP A 151 -2.96 -4.91 -4.88
C ASP A 151 -2.21 -3.84 -5.70
N ILE A 152 -2.27 -3.98 -7.02
CA ILE A 152 -2.00 -2.88 -7.96
C ILE A 152 -3.33 -2.21 -8.30
N LEU A 153 -3.57 -1.02 -7.72
CA LEU A 153 -4.85 -0.30 -7.82
C LEU A 153 -5.01 0.45 -9.14
N THR A 154 -3.91 1.00 -9.68
CA THR A 154 -3.89 1.64 -11.00
C THR A 154 -2.59 1.31 -11.69
N TYR A 155 -2.63 1.26 -13.03
CA TYR A 155 -1.45 1.05 -13.85
C TYR A 155 -1.63 1.71 -15.21
N SER A 156 -0.64 2.49 -15.62
CA SER A 156 -0.60 3.22 -16.88
C SER A 156 0.86 3.54 -17.26
N PHE A 157 1.07 4.33 -18.29
CA PHE A 157 2.39 4.70 -18.76
C PHE A 157 2.50 6.21 -18.94
N SER A 158 3.63 6.79 -18.55
CA SER A 158 3.89 8.22 -18.68
C SER A 158 3.93 8.62 -20.15
N GLY A 159 3.11 9.60 -20.54
CA GLY A 159 3.05 10.11 -21.91
C GLY A 159 2.49 9.14 -22.96
N VAL A 160 1.94 7.99 -22.55
CA VAL A 160 1.39 6.98 -23.47
C VAL A 160 -0.10 6.80 -23.20
N THR A 161 -0.91 6.90 -24.25
CA THR A 161 -2.35 6.66 -24.17
C THR A 161 -2.64 5.22 -24.52
N ALA A 162 -3.09 4.44 -23.55
CA ALA A 162 -3.59 3.09 -23.81
C ALA A 162 -4.93 3.15 -24.56
N VAL A 163 -5.15 2.19 -25.47
CA VAL A 163 -6.45 1.90 -26.05
C VAL A 163 -7.38 1.40 -24.94
N ASN A 164 -6.92 0.47 -24.11
CA ASN A 164 -7.61 0.05 -22.91
C ASN A 164 -6.62 -0.56 -21.91
N THR A 165 -7.07 -0.66 -20.67
CA THR A 165 -6.34 -1.28 -19.57
C THR A 165 -7.32 -2.14 -18.79
N LEU A 166 -6.95 -3.39 -18.58
CA LEU A 166 -7.65 -4.35 -17.75
C LEU A 166 -6.73 -4.70 -16.58
N ILE A 167 -7.22 -4.55 -15.37
CA ILE A 167 -6.56 -4.97 -14.13
C ILE A 167 -7.48 -6.03 -13.53
N ASP A 168 -7.00 -7.26 -13.44
CA ASP A 168 -7.70 -8.39 -12.81
C ASP A 168 -6.95 -8.78 -11.53
N ALA A 169 -7.42 -8.26 -10.39
CA ALA A 169 -6.89 -8.58 -9.07
C ALA A 169 -7.21 -10.01 -8.60
N THR A 170 -8.04 -10.76 -9.33
CA THR A 170 -8.31 -12.18 -8.98
C THR A 170 -7.22 -13.09 -9.54
N SER A 171 -6.68 -12.75 -10.72
CA SER A 171 -5.60 -13.48 -11.38
C SER A 171 -4.24 -12.79 -11.27
N ASN A 172 -4.17 -11.60 -10.65
CA ASN A 172 -2.99 -10.73 -10.60
C ASN A 172 -2.43 -10.42 -12.00
N GLU A 173 -3.32 -10.16 -12.96
CA GLU A 173 -2.96 -9.87 -14.34
C GLU A 173 -3.36 -8.45 -14.73
N ILE A 174 -2.45 -7.78 -15.45
CA ILE A 174 -2.71 -6.49 -16.08
C ILE A 174 -2.47 -6.62 -17.57
N VAL A 175 -3.48 -6.31 -18.37
CA VAL A 175 -3.39 -6.30 -19.83
C VAL A 175 -3.65 -4.89 -20.34
N ILE A 176 -2.66 -4.34 -21.05
CA ILE A 176 -2.73 -3.01 -21.63
C ILE A 176 -2.58 -3.14 -23.13
N ASN A 177 -3.56 -2.65 -23.88
CA ASN A 177 -3.41 -2.54 -25.33
C ASN A 177 -3.04 -1.09 -25.68
N VAL A 178 -1.99 -0.92 -26.46
CA VAL A 178 -1.53 0.36 -27.00
C VAL A 178 -1.60 0.34 -28.51
N ASP A 179 -1.55 1.51 -29.15
CA ASP A 179 -1.46 1.58 -30.60
C ASP A 179 -0.24 0.83 -31.15
N GLN A 180 -0.37 0.23 -32.33
CA GLN A 180 0.69 -0.55 -32.97
C GLN A 180 2.00 0.23 -33.19
N SER A 181 1.91 1.56 -33.36
CA SER A 181 3.07 2.43 -33.54
C SER A 181 3.82 2.74 -32.25
N GLN A 182 3.22 2.46 -31.08
CA GLN A 182 3.83 2.72 -29.79
C GLN A 182 5.13 1.92 -29.61
N ASP A 183 6.21 2.58 -29.22
CA ASP A 183 7.41 1.88 -28.75
C ASP A 183 7.14 1.31 -27.35
N ILE A 184 7.34 0.00 -27.21
CA ILE A 184 7.12 -0.74 -25.95
C ILE A 184 8.43 -1.28 -25.37
N THR A 185 9.57 -0.97 -26.00
CA THR A 185 10.90 -1.42 -25.53
C THR A 185 11.41 -0.59 -24.34
N SER A 186 10.78 0.57 -24.09
CA SER A 186 11.13 1.49 -23.00
C SER A 186 9.90 2.33 -22.65
N LEU A 187 9.08 1.82 -21.73
CA LEU A 187 7.93 2.54 -21.17
C LEU A 187 8.19 2.86 -19.70
N THR A 188 7.73 4.03 -19.25
CA THR A 188 7.80 4.43 -17.84
C THR A 188 6.45 4.15 -17.16
N PRO A 189 6.32 3.12 -16.31
CA PRO A 189 5.08 2.79 -15.64
C PRO A 189 4.66 3.86 -14.65
N VAL A 190 3.35 4.10 -14.54
CA VAL A 190 2.72 4.97 -13.55
C VAL A 190 1.64 4.15 -12.87
N PHE A 191 1.85 3.86 -11.60
CA PHE A 191 1.00 2.97 -10.81
C PHE A 191 0.76 3.50 -9.40
N THR A 192 -0.28 2.96 -8.77
CA THR A 192 -0.59 3.09 -7.35
C THR A 192 -0.86 1.71 -6.77
N LEU A 193 -0.37 1.45 -5.56
CA LEU A 193 -0.49 0.17 -4.88
C LEU A 193 -1.43 0.27 -3.66
N SER A 194 -1.72 -0.85 -3.02
CA SER A 194 -2.21 -0.88 -1.64
C SER A 194 -1.35 0.00 -0.73
N SER A 195 -1.95 0.53 0.34
CA SER A 195 -1.27 1.47 1.24
C SER A 195 0.00 0.85 1.81
N GLY A 196 1.13 1.54 1.64
CA GLY A 196 2.44 1.11 2.15
C GLY A 196 3.09 -0.07 1.42
N ALA A 197 2.42 -0.66 0.42
CA ALA A 197 3.01 -1.71 -0.40
C ALA A 197 4.10 -1.16 -1.33
N SER A 198 5.02 -2.04 -1.75
CA SER A 198 6.16 -1.74 -2.62
C SER A 198 6.20 -2.69 -3.82
N LEU A 199 6.64 -2.22 -4.99
CA LEU A 199 6.66 -2.98 -6.24
C LEU A 199 8.11 -3.30 -6.65
N TYR A 200 8.37 -4.53 -7.08
CA TYR A 200 9.70 -4.98 -7.47
C TYR A 200 9.70 -5.68 -8.82
N ILE A 201 10.82 -5.60 -9.54
CA ILE A 201 11.19 -6.58 -10.58
C ILE A 201 12.35 -7.41 -10.02
N GLY A 202 12.10 -8.67 -9.68
CA GLY A 202 13.03 -9.45 -8.87
C GLY A 202 13.22 -8.82 -7.49
N THR A 203 14.41 -8.34 -7.17
CA THR A 203 14.72 -7.64 -5.91
C THR A 203 14.94 -6.13 -6.09
N VAL A 204 14.72 -5.61 -7.30
CA VAL A 204 14.94 -4.19 -7.60
C VAL A 204 13.61 -3.46 -7.46
N GLU A 205 13.52 -2.59 -6.47
CA GLU A 205 12.35 -1.75 -6.24
C GLU A 205 12.08 -0.86 -7.45
N GLN A 206 10.81 -0.69 -7.79
CA GLN A 206 10.33 0.11 -8.90
C GLN A 206 9.64 1.35 -8.36
N THR A 207 10.03 2.52 -8.87
CA THR A 207 9.45 3.80 -8.51
C THR A 207 8.51 4.29 -9.62
N SER A 208 7.26 4.51 -9.24
CA SER A 208 6.21 5.01 -10.13
C SER A 208 6.64 6.31 -10.83
N ASN A 209 6.45 6.37 -12.15
CA ASN A 209 6.82 7.48 -13.02
C ASN A 209 8.32 7.79 -13.10
N ILE A 210 9.21 6.85 -12.72
CA ILE A 210 10.66 7.03 -12.81
C ILE A 210 11.30 5.93 -13.66
N ASP A 211 11.14 4.67 -13.27
CA ASP A 211 11.85 3.56 -13.92
C ASP A 211 11.29 3.27 -15.32
N SER A 212 12.17 2.89 -16.24
CA SER A 212 11.79 2.46 -17.58
C SER A 212 11.92 0.95 -17.70
N VAL A 213 10.92 0.31 -18.31
CA VAL A 213 10.82 -1.14 -18.46
C VAL A 213 10.53 -1.52 -19.92
N ASP A 214 11.10 -2.63 -20.37
CA ASP A 214 10.85 -3.24 -21.68
C ASP A 214 9.68 -4.22 -21.57
N PHE A 215 8.61 -3.98 -22.33
CA PHE A 215 7.39 -4.79 -22.37
C PHE A 215 7.25 -5.59 -23.67
N THR A 216 8.34 -5.82 -24.41
CA THR A 216 8.35 -6.75 -25.55
C THR A 216 7.96 -8.18 -25.16
N ASN A 217 8.12 -8.53 -23.88
CA ASN A 217 7.61 -9.75 -23.27
C ASN A 217 6.81 -9.38 -22.00
N PRO A 218 5.93 -10.26 -21.51
CA PRO A 218 5.27 -10.06 -20.22
C PRO A 218 6.27 -9.82 -19.09
N VAL A 219 5.98 -8.84 -18.24
CA VAL A 219 6.81 -8.48 -17.08
C VAL A 219 6.13 -8.99 -15.82
N THR A 220 6.86 -9.76 -15.03
CA THR A 220 6.43 -10.15 -13.68
C THR A 220 6.96 -9.15 -12.67
N TYR A 221 6.05 -8.48 -11.99
CA TYR A 221 6.34 -7.70 -10.80
C TYR A 221 6.02 -8.50 -9.55
N SER A 222 6.70 -8.22 -8.45
CA SER A 222 6.33 -8.72 -7.12
C SER A 222 5.90 -7.54 -6.25
N VAL A 223 4.70 -7.60 -5.67
CA VAL A 223 4.17 -6.60 -4.74
C VAL A 223 4.39 -7.11 -3.32
N LEU A 224 5.20 -6.40 -2.55
CA LEU A 224 5.41 -6.66 -1.12
C LEU A 224 4.48 -5.76 -0.31
N SER A 225 3.71 -6.36 0.58
CA SER A 225 2.85 -5.64 1.54
C SER A 225 3.65 -4.74 2.51
N GLU A 226 2.99 -3.76 3.12
CA GLU A 226 3.60 -2.82 4.07
C GLU A 226 4.22 -3.52 5.29
N ASP A 227 3.56 -4.58 5.79
CA ASP A 227 4.07 -5.40 6.90
C ASP A 227 5.10 -6.47 6.47
N ASN A 228 5.46 -6.48 5.19
CA ASN A 228 6.32 -7.47 4.53
C ASN A 228 5.86 -8.93 4.67
N SER A 229 4.63 -9.22 5.12
CA SER A 229 4.19 -10.59 5.41
C SER A 229 3.76 -11.33 4.14
N ILE A 230 3.25 -10.60 3.15
CA ILE A 230 2.75 -11.13 1.88
C ILE A 230 3.56 -10.53 0.72
N LEU A 231 4.03 -11.41 -0.17
CA LEU A 231 4.67 -11.10 -1.43
C LEU A 231 3.89 -11.80 -2.54
N GLU A 232 3.28 -11.04 -3.45
CA GLU A 232 2.48 -11.59 -4.54
C GLU A 232 3.00 -11.15 -5.91
N ASP A 233 3.03 -12.09 -6.84
CA ASP A 233 3.44 -11.81 -8.21
C ASP A 233 2.24 -11.31 -9.04
N TRP A 234 2.52 -10.29 -9.84
CA TRP A 234 1.61 -9.69 -10.82
C TRP A 234 2.24 -9.72 -12.21
N THR A 235 1.47 -10.13 -13.21
CA THR A 235 1.95 -10.16 -14.60
C THR A 235 1.36 -9.02 -15.41
N VAL A 236 2.23 -8.15 -15.95
CA VAL A 236 1.85 -7.06 -16.84
C VAL A 236 2.18 -7.44 -18.28
N THR A 237 1.17 -7.45 -19.14
CA THR A 237 1.29 -7.70 -20.58
C THR A 237 0.87 -6.46 -21.37
N VAL A 238 1.75 -6.01 -22.27
CA VAL A 238 1.44 -4.91 -23.19
C VAL A 238 1.31 -5.46 -24.60
N ASN A 239 0.12 -5.32 -25.19
CA ASN A 239 -0.10 -5.70 -26.58
C ASN A 239 -0.17 -4.46 -27.48
N LYS A 240 0.29 -4.63 -28.70
CA LYS A 240 0.12 -3.68 -29.79
C LYS A 240 -1.13 -4.03 -30.56
N VAL A 241 -2.05 -3.08 -30.71
CA VAL A 241 -3.27 -3.23 -31.51
C VAL A 241 -3.30 -2.19 -32.62
N ASN A 242 -3.71 -2.60 -33.82
CA ASN A 242 -3.93 -1.67 -34.91
C ASN A 242 -5.21 -0.85 -34.64
N THR A 243 -5.04 0.47 -34.49
CA THR A 243 -6.16 1.39 -34.23
C THR A 243 -6.72 2.05 -35.50
N ASP A 244 -6.27 1.64 -36.69
CA ASP A 244 -6.79 2.08 -37.99
C ASP A 244 -8.17 1.46 -38.27
N LEU A 245 -9.17 1.96 -37.55
CA LEU A 245 -10.56 1.55 -37.67
C LEU A 245 -11.23 2.20 -38.89
N GLN A 246 -12.00 1.41 -39.63
CA GLN A 246 -12.82 1.92 -40.72
C GLN A 246 -14.24 2.20 -40.21
N TYR A 247 -14.69 3.43 -40.42
CA TYR A 247 -16.02 3.88 -40.05
C TYR A 247 -16.83 4.17 -41.30
N PHE A 248 -17.97 3.52 -41.43
CA PHE A 248 -18.94 3.75 -42.49
C PHE A 248 -20.21 4.33 -41.88
N LYS A 249 -20.79 5.32 -42.56
CA LYS A 249 -22.10 5.85 -42.22
C LYS A 249 -23.09 5.67 -43.35
N LYS A 250 -24.35 5.47 -42.99
CA LYS A 250 -25.51 5.65 -43.84
C LYS A 250 -26.32 6.80 -43.25
N ASP A 251 -26.51 7.86 -44.03
CA ASP A 251 -27.35 8.99 -43.65
C ASP A 251 -28.83 8.58 -43.69
N ALA A 252 -29.65 9.18 -42.81
CA ALA A 252 -31.07 8.94 -42.74
C ALA A 252 -31.81 9.63 -43.90
N VAL A 253 -32.95 9.07 -44.29
CA VAL A 253 -33.91 9.69 -45.22
C VAL A 253 -35.30 9.67 -44.59
N CYS A 254 -36.27 10.38 -45.17
CA CYS A 254 -37.61 10.56 -44.57
C CYS A 254 -38.38 9.28 -44.19
N TYR A 255 -37.96 8.12 -44.70
CA TYR A 255 -38.62 6.82 -44.49
C TYR A 255 -37.65 5.69 -44.16
N GLU A 256 -36.37 5.98 -43.95
CA GLU A 256 -35.37 4.98 -43.57
C GLU A 256 -34.30 5.63 -42.68
N ASP A 257 -34.08 5.02 -41.52
CA ASP A 257 -33.13 5.50 -40.55
C ASP A 257 -31.68 5.32 -41.02
N GLY A 258 -30.78 6.08 -40.42
CA GLY A 258 -29.34 5.97 -40.63
C GLY A 258 -28.72 4.76 -39.95
N ALA A 259 -27.44 4.54 -40.23
CA ALA A 259 -26.66 3.48 -39.59
C ALA A 259 -25.18 3.85 -39.50
N ILE A 260 -24.50 3.29 -38.51
CA ILE A 260 -23.05 3.38 -38.35
C ILE A 260 -22.48 1.96 -38.34
N LYS A 261 -21.46 1.71 -39.16
CA LYS A 261 -20.72 0.46 -39.18
C LYS A 261 -19.26 0.72 -38.86
N VAL A 262 -18.69 -0.09 -37.97
CA VAL A 262 -17.26 -0.09 -37.65
C VAL A 262 -16.65 -1.39 -38.11
N VAL A 263 -15.52 -1.31 -38.79
CA VAL A 263 -14.78 -2.48 -39.31
C VAL A 263 -13.33 -2.41 -38.85
N THR A 264 -12.80 -3.56 -38.46
CA THR A 264 -11.42 -3.74 -38.01
C THR A 264 -10.85 -5.08 -38.50
N THR A 265 -9.53 -5.16 -38.59
CA THR A 265 -8.79 -6.42 -38.74
C THR A 265 -8.30 -6.98 -37.39
N GLU A 266 -8.44 -6.21 -36.32
CA GLU A 266 -7.98 -6.57 -34.98
C GLU A 266 -9.06 -7.25 -34.14
N ASN A 267 -8.60 -8.12 -33.25
CA ASN A 267 -9.46 -8.77 -32.27
C ASN A 267 -9.52 -7.94 -30.98
N PHE A 268 -10.25 -6.82 -31.01
CA PHE A 268 -10.52 -6.06 -29.79
C PHE A 268 -11.33 -6.91 -28.80
N THR A 269 -10.85 -7.00 -27.56
CA THR A 269 -11.57 -7.64 -26.45
C THR A 269 -12.58 -6.70 -25.78
N VAL A 270 -12.51 -5.41 -26.09
CA VAL A 270 -13.47 -4.39 -25.63
C VAL A 270 -14.57 -4.18 -26.66
N PRO A 271 -15.83 -3.95 -26.21
CA PRO A 271 -16.93 -3.70 -27.13
C PRO A 271 -16.85 -2.29 -27.74
N VAL A 272 -17.46 -2.14 -28.90
CA VAL A 272 -17.77 -0.84 -29.50
C VAL A 272 -19.03 -0.29 -28.81
N ARG A 273 -18.95 0.94 -28.30
CA ARG A 273 -20.05 1.61 -27.61
C ARG A 273 -20.49 2.84 -28.39
N LEU A 274 -21.80 3.03 -28.53
CA LEU A 274 -22.40 4.17 -29.21
C LEU A 274 -23.04 5.10 -28.19
N PHE A 275 -22.72 6.38 -28.26
CA PHE A 275 -23.25 7.42 -27.38
C PHE A 275 -24.04 8.47 -28.17
N PHE A 276 -25.11 8.95 -27.56
CA PHE A 276 -25.87 10.12 -28.00
C PHE A 276 -26.06 11.06 -26.81
N ASN A 277 -25.71 12.34 -26.96
CA ASN A 277 -25.75 13.34 -25.87
C ASN A 277 -25.10 12.83 -24.56
N SER A 278 -23.92 12.21 -24.68
CA SER A 278 -23.16 11.60 -23.56
C SER A 278 -23.83 10.40 -22.87
N THR A 279 -24.95 9.89 -23.39
CA THR A 279 -25.60 8.66 -22.90
C THR A 279 -25.24 7.48 -23.79
N GLU A 280 -24.79 6.37 -23.20
CA GLU A 280 -24.58 5.12 -23.94
C GLU A 280 -25.93 4.56 -24.39
N ILE A 281 -26.13 4.42 -25.70
CA ILE A 281 -27.39 3.93 -26.29
C ILE A 281 -27.27 2.51 -26.85
N ALA A 282 -26.06 2.04 -27.15
CA ALA A 282 -25.80 0.68 -27.60
C ALA A 282 -24.36 0.25 -27.33
N SER A 283 -24.15 -1.06 -27.18
CA SER A 283 -22.83 -1.67 -27.00
C SER A 283 -22.81 -3.03 -27.70
N GLN A 284 -21.80 -3.26 -28.54
CA GLN A 284 -21.65 -4.48 -29.35
C GLN A 284 -20.18 -4.88 -29.47
N SER A 285 -19.90 -6.17 -29.30
CA SER A 285 -18.58 -6.73 -29.61
C SER A 285 -18.43 -6.99 -31.11
N PHE A 286 -17.19 -6.94 -31.61
CA PHE A 286 -16.92 -7.31 -33.00
C PHE A 286 -17.29 -8.77 -33.27
N ILE A 287 -17.99 -9.00 -34.38
CA ILE A 287 -18.27 -10.33 -34.92
C ILE A 287 -17.65 -10.36 -36.31
N ASN A 288 -16.64 -11.23 -36.51
CA ASN A 288 -15.87 -11.30 -37.76
C ASN A 288 -15.31 -9.93 -38.20
N GLY A 289 -14.84 -9.12 -37.24
CA GLY A 289 -14.24 -7.81 -37.51
C GLY A 289 -15.24 -6.68 -37.76
N GLU A 290 -16.55 -6.90 -37.59
CA GLU A 290 -17.57 -5.88 -37.85
C GLU A 290 -18.51 -5.63 -36.66
N VAL A 291 -18.96 -4.38 -36.53
CA VAL A 291 -20.09 -3.95 -35.69
C VAL A 291 -21.00 -3.04 -36.50
N LEU A 292 -22.31 -3.22 -36.38
CA LEU A 292 -23.34 -2.40 -37.04
C LEU A 292 -24.34 -1.86 -36.03
N PHE A 293 -24.52 -0.54 -35.99
CA PHE A 293 -25.59 0.15 -35.27
C PHE A 293 -26.63 0.65 -36.28
N PRO A 294 -27.75 -0.06 -36.47
CA PRO A 294 -28.83 0.39 -37.34
C PRO A 294 -29.80 1.34 -36.60
N ASN A 295 -30.80 1.87 -37.33
CA ASN A 295 -31.94 2.60 -36.79
C ASN A 295 -31.55 3.89 -36.04
N LEU A 296 -30.68 4.69 -36.65
CA LEU A 296 -30.20 5.95 -36.09
C LEU A 296 -30.89 7.16 -36.72
N ASP A 297 -31.50 8.01 -35.90
CA ASP A 297 -32.00 9.32 -36.32
C ASP A 297 -30.86 10.23 -36.83
N ALA A 298 -31.23 11.28 -37.56
CA ALA A 298 -30.26 12.28 -38.00
C ALA A 298 -29.71 13.10 -36.82
N ASN A 299 -28.51 12.76 -36.37
CA ASN A 299 -27.81 13.37 -35.23
C ASN A 299 -26.30 13.09 -35.31
N THR A 300 -25.53 13.73 -34.43
CA THR A 300 -24.13 13.36 -34.17
C THR A 300 -24.07 12.30 -33.07
N TYR A 301 -23.36 11.22 -33.37
CA TYR A 301 -23.08 10.12 -32.46
C TYR A 301 -21.59 10.03 -32.16
N GLU A 302 -21.28 9.57 -30.97
CA GLU A 302 -19.91 9.30 -30.55
C GLU A 302 -19.70 7.79 -30.42
N VAL A 303 -18.78 7.25 -31.23
CA VAL A 303 -18.39 5.84 -31.21
C VAL A 303 -17.13 5.70 -30.36
N ARG A 304 -17.17 4.83 -29.35
CA ARG A 304 -16.05 4.57 -28.45
C ARG A 304 -15.60 3.12 -28.48
N ILE A 305 -14.29 2.90 -28.51
CA ILE A 305 -13.65 1.57 -28.40
C ILE A 305 -12.48 1.73 -27.43
N GLY A 306 -12.67 1.29 -26.18
CA GLY A 306 -11.79 1.71 -25.09
C GLY A 306 -11.71 3.24 -25.03
N ASN A 307 -10.50 3.77 -25.16
CA ASN A 307 -10.20 5.21 -25.17
C ASN A 307 -10.21 5.84 -26.57
N ILE A 308 -10.42 5.05 -27.64
CA ILE A 308 -10.56 5.59 -29.00
C ILE A 308 -11.96 6.20 -29.14
N ILE A 309 -12.03 7.45 -29.58
CA ILE A 309 -13.28 8.20 -29.75
C ILE A 309 -13.40 8.70 -31.19
N LYS A 310 -14.55 8.46 -31.82
CA LYS A 310 -14.88 8.99 -33.15
C LYS A 310 -16.29 9.59 -33.17
N ASN A 311 -16.38 10.87 -33.49
CA ASN A 311 -17.66 11.53 -33.77
C ASN A 311 -18.08 11.26 -35.22
N ILE A 312 -19.34 10.85 -35.41
CA ILE A 312 -19.95 10.56 -36.70
C ILE A 312 -21.31 11.24 -36.77
N GLU A 313 -21.49 12.13 -37.75
CA GLU A 313 -22.76 12.80 -38.02
C GLU A 313 -23.57 11.99 -39.03
N VAL A 314 -24.76 11.56 -38.63
CA VAL A 314 -25.80 11.01 -39.51
C VAL A 314 -26.69 12.18 -39.92
N GLU A 315 -26.72 12.50 -41.21
CA GLU A 315 -27.51 13.61 -41.73
C GLU A 315 -28.90 13.14 -42.16
N LEU A 316 -29.89 14.04 -42.16
CA LEU A 316 -31.16 13.81 -42.85
C LEU A 316 -31.01 14.28 -44.30
N ARG A 317 -31.00 13.35 -45.26
CA ARG A 317 -30.97 13.68 -46.68
C ARG A 317 -32.38 13.70 -47.27
N THR A 318 -32.69 14.80 -47.94
CA THR A 318 -33.84 14.90 -48.83
C THR A 318 -33.38 14.58 -50.25
N ASN A 319 -34.06 13.64 -50.92
CA ASN A 319 -33.87 13.39 -52.35
C ASN A 319 -34.06 14.66 -53.19
#